data_AF-A0A9X0G5L3-F1
#
_entry.id   AF-A0A9X0G5L3-F1
#
_cell.length_a   1.000
_cell.length_b   1.000
_cell.length_c   1.000
_cell.angle_alpha   90.00
_cell.angle_beta   90.00
_cell.angle_gamma   90.00
#
_symmetry.space_group_name_H-M   'P 1'
#
loop_
_entity.id
_entity.type
_entity.pdbx_description
1 polymer ?
#
loop_
_entity_poly.entity_id
_entity_poly.type
_entity_poly.pdbx_seq_one_letter_code
_entity_poly.pdbx_strand_id
1 'polypeptide(L)'
;MEYKWEKESLQKYGEEATQILITKQKKYEALHKDNNCEYCGKKNEGALIEIGNGIPFIMRYGMWSSSGRCGYCGEFTGRRTSKI
;
A
#
# COMPACT_ATOMS: atom_id res chain seq x y z
N MET A 1 -14.51 -6.66 3.42
CA MET A 1 -13.17 -7.23 3.21
C MET A 1 -12.32 -6.68 4.32
N GLU A 2 -11.82 -7.54 5.20
CA GLU A 2 -10.94 -7.16 6.31
C GLU A 2 -9.50 -7.13 5.77
N TYR A 3 -8.77 -6.05 6.00
CA TYR A 3 -7.37 -5.97 5.55
C TYR A 3 -6.50 -6.88 6.43
N LYS A 4 -5.46 -7.51 5.88
CA LYS A 4 -4.56 -8.43 6.65
C LYS A 4 -3.96 -7.77 7.90
N TRP A 5 -3.73 -6.47 7.85
CA TRP A 5 -3.17 -5.67 8.93
C TRP A 5 -4.23 -5.09 9.89
N GLU A 6 -5.53 -5.23 9.60
CA GLU A 6 -6.61 -4.57 10.33
C GLU A 6 -6.67 -5.02 11.79
N LYS A 7 -6.60 -6.34 12.04
CA LYS A 7 -6.56 -6.91 13.38
C LYS A 7 -5.35 -6.44 14.20
N GLU A 8 -4.16 -6.43 13.59
CA GLU A 8 -2.96 -5.95 14.26
C GLU A 8 -3.04 -4.45 14.56
N SER A 9 -3.57 -3.68 13.62
CA SER A 9 -3.78 -2.23 13.79
C SER A 9 -4.76 -1.95 14.93
N LEU A 10 -5.87 -2.69 15.01
CA LEU A 10 -6.85 -2.57 16.09
C LEU A 10 -6.20 -2.81 17.46
N GLN A 11 -5.38 -3.86 17.57
CA GLN A 11 -4.71 -4.21 18.82
C GLN A 11 -3.64 -3.20 19.23
N LYS A 12 -2.87 -2.66 18.27
CA LYS A 12 -1.72 -1.79 18.56
C LYS A 12 -2.07 -0.30 18.65
N TYR A 13 -2.98 0.16 17.81
CA TYR A 13 -3.25 1.60 17.62
C TYR A 13 -4.69 1.99 17.97
N GLY A 14 -5.57 1.02 18.25
CA GLY A 14 -6.96 1.26 18.61
C GLY A 14 -7.89 1.49 17.42
N GLU A 15 -9.17 1.63 17.72
CA GLU A 15 -10.25 1.69 16.73
C GLU A 15 -10.19 2.95 15.86
N GLU A 16 -9.98 4.12 16.46
CA GLU A 16 -9.95 5.40 15.73
C GLU A 16 -8.83 5.43 14.68
N ALA A 17 -7.60 5.09 15.09
CA ALA A 17 -6.47 5.03 14.18
C ALA A 17 -6.69 4.00 13.06
N THR A 18 -7.27 2.85 13.40
CA THR A 18 -7.55 1.81 12.41
C THR A 18 -8.61 2.23 11.39
N GLN A 19 -9.69 2.90 11.82
CA GLN A 19 -10.70 3.43 10.89
C GLN A 19 -10.13 4.51 9.94
N ILE A 20 -9.22 5.33 10.44
CA ILE A 20 -8.49 6.31 9.61
C ILE A 20 -7.65 5.58 8.54
N LEU A 21 -6.93 4.51 8.92
CA LEU A 21 -6.15 3.71 7.99
C LEU A 21 -7.05 3.03 6.95
N ILE A 22 -8.16 2.42 7.36
CA ILE A 22 -9.14 1.78 6.45
C ILE A 22 -9.65 2.81 5.43
N THR A 23 -10.03 4.00 5.87
CA THR A 23 -10.49 5.09 5.00
C THR A 23 -9.41 5.51 4.01
N LYS A 24 -8.17 5.70 4.48
CA LYS A 24 -7.01 6.03 3.62
C LYS A 24 -6.73 4.95 2.60
N GLN A 25 -6.89 3.68 2.97
CA GLN A 25 -6.68 2.56 2.07
C GLN A 25 -7.75 2.54 0.98
N LYS A 26 -9.03 2.55 1.33
CA LYS A 26 -10.14 2.58 0.36
C LYS A 26 -10.01 3.73 -0.65
N LYS A 27 -9.66 4.94 -0.16
CA LYS A 27 -9.46 6.11 -1.04
C LYS A 27 -8.30 5.88 -2.02
N TYR A 28 -7.21 5.28 -1.55
CA TYR A 28 -6.06 4.97 -2.39
C TYR A 28 -6.41 3.91 -3.46
N GLU A 29 -7.17 2.88 -3.08
CA GLU A 29 -7.63 1.82 -3.99
C GLU A 29 -8.49 2.38 -5.12
N ALA A 30 -9.39 3.31 -4.80
CA ALA A 30 -10.22 3.99 -5.80
C ALA A 30 -9.38 4.80 -6.80
N LEU A 31 -8.32 5.47 -6.35
CA LEU A 31 -7.45 6.31 -7.18
C LEU A 31 -6.44 5.52 -8.02
N HIS A 32 -6.03 4.34 -7.57
CA HIS A 32 -4.90 3.60 -8.14
C HIS A 32 -5.23 2.16 -8.54
N LYS A 33 -6.50 1.89 -8.87
CA LYS A 33 -6.98 0.57 -9.31
C LYS A 33 -6.15 -0.06 -10.44
N ASP A 34 -5.57 0.77 -11.30
CA ASP A 34 -4.79 0.36 -12.49
C ASP A 34 -3.27 0.35 -12.25
N ASN A 35 -2.81 0.63 -11.03
CA ASN A 35 -1.38 0.74 -10.69
C ASN A 35 -0.79 -0.53 -10.02
N ASN A 36 -1.48 -1.65 -10.18
CA ASN A 36 -1.10 -2.91 -9.57
C ASN A 36 0.14 -3.51 -10.23
N CYS A 37 1.01 -4.14 -9.42
CA CYS A 37 2.12 -4.89 -9.96
C CYS A 37 1.62 -6.18 -10.62
N GLU A 38 1.70 -6.24 -11.94
CA GLU A 38 1.25 -7.38 -12.74
C GLU A 38 2.12 -8.62 -12.51
N TYR A 39 3.40 -8.45 -12.15
CA TYR A 39 4.34 -9.55 -11.93
C TYR A 39 4.04 -10.33 -10.65
N CYS A 40 3.84 -9.64 -9.52
CA CYS A 40 3.56 -10.33 -8.26
C CYS A 40 2.07 -10.51 -7.97
N GLY A 41 1.21 -9.74 -8.64
CA GLY A 41 -0.23 -9.78 -8.44
C GLY A 41 -0.69 -9.45 -7.02
N LYS A 42 0.19 -8.95 -6.14
CA LYS A 42 -0.13 -8.72 -4.72
C LYS A 42 -1.06 -7.52 -4.52
N LYS A 43 -1.04 -6.54 -5.42
CA LYS A 43 -1.94 -5.37 -5.35
C LYS A 43 -1.87 -4.73 -3.95
N ASN A 44 -3.03 -4.48 -3.34
CA ASN A 44 -3.17 -4.00 -1.97
C ASN A 44 -2.89 -5.05 -0.89
N GLU A 45 -2.85 -6.34 -1.21
CA GLU A 45 -2.47 -7.35 -0.21
C GLU A 45 -1.01 -7.23 0.23
N GLY A 46 -0.18 -6.53 -0.56
CA GLY A 46 1.17 -6.13 -0.16
C GLY A 46 1.20 -4.86 0.71
N ALA A 47 0.05 -4.36 1.19
CA ALA A 47 0.01 -3.25 2.11
C ALA A 47 0.31 -3.68 3.55
N LEU A 48 1.14 -2.91 4.24
CA LEU A 48 1.57 -3.12 5.63
C LEU A 48 1.40 -1.81 6.42
N ILE A 49 1.20 -1.93 7.74
CA ILE A 49 1.18 -0.77 8.64
C ILE A 49 2.57 -0.57 9.22
N GLU A 50 3.06 0.65 9.08
CA GLU A 50 4.37 1.10 9.59
C GLU A 50 4.18 2.30 10.52
N ILE A 51 5.19 2.60 11.34
CA ILE A 51 5.19 3.77 12.23
C ILE A 51 6.14 4.83 11.70
N GLY A 52 5.63 6.04 11.50
CA GLY A 52 6.42 7.20 11.07
C GLY A 52 6.07 8.41 11.91
N ASN A 53 7.07 9.03 12.54
CA ASN A 53 6.88 10.17 13.46
C ASN A 53 5.83 9.88 14.56
N GLY A 54 5.80 8.64 15.07
CA GLY A 54 4.85 8.21 16.11
C GLY A 54 3.41 7.95 15.61
N ILE A 55 3.14 8.06 14.31
CA ILE A 55 1.81 7.89 13.73
C ILE A 55 1.82 6.66 12.80
N PRO A 56 0.84 5.75 12.91
CA PRO A 56 0.74 4.63 11.99
C PRO A 56 0.33 5.09 10.58
N PHE A 57 0.95 4.51 9.56
CA PHE A 57 0.65 4.78 8.16
C PHE A 57 0.76 3.52 7.30
N ILE A 58 0.18 3.57 6.09
CA ILE A 58 0.11 2.41 5.19
C ILE A 58 1.25 2.48 4.18
N MET A 59 2.14 1.51 4.24
CA MET A 59 3.12 1.23 3.18
C MET A 59 2.54 0.22 2.20
N ARG A 60 2.71 0.47 0.89
CA ARG A 60 2.04 -0.29 -0.18
C ARG A 60 3.07 -0.89 -1.12
N TYR A 61 3.42 -2.15 -0.91
CA TYR A 61 4.52 -2.78 -1.63
C TYR A 61 4.08 -3.49 -2.92
N GLY A 62 2.85 -4.03 -2.99
CA GLY A 62 2.35 -4.83 -4.12
C GLY A 62 1.97 -4.05 -5.38
N MET A 63 2.46 -2.81 -5.51
CA MET A 63 2.13 -1.88 -6.59
C MET A 63 3.36 -1.26 -7.21
N TRP A 64 3.17 -0.65 -8.38
CA TRP A 64 4.23 0.11 -9.02
C TRP A 64 4.45 1.44 -8.30
N SER A 65 5.71 1.69 -7.92
CA SER A 65 6.12 3.00 -7.47
C SER A 65 6.19 3.99 -8.64
N SER A 66 6.35 5.28 -8.33
CA SER A 66 6.61 6.32 -9.33
C SER A 66 7.87 6.05 -10.17
N SER A 67 8.82 5.28 -9.63
CA SER A 67 10.02 4.85 -10.35
C SER A 67 9.79 3.67 -11.29
N GLY A 68 8.60 3.06 -11.29
CA GLY A 68 8.29 1.84 -12.04
C GLY A 68 8.75 0.55 -11.35
N ARG A 69 9.35 0.62 -10.16
CA ARG A 69 9.72 -0.56 -9.36
C ARG A 69 8.60 -0.99 -8.42
N CYS A 70 8.32 -2.29 -8.32
CA CYS A 70 7.44 -2.84 -7.30
C CYS A 70 8.19 -3.04 -5.99
N GLY A 71 7.64 -2.51 -4.89
CA GLY A 71 8.26 -2.66 -3.57
C GLY A 71 8.21 -4.08 -3.00
N TYR A 72 7.31 -4.93 -3.50
CA TYR A 72 7.12 -6.30 -3.00
C TYR A 72 8.02 -7.31 -3.69
N CYS A 73 7.95 -7.43 -5.02
CA CYS A 73 8.78 -8.39 -5.76
C CYS A 73 10.08 -7.79 -6.31
N GLY A 74 10.27 -6.48 -6.21
CA GLY A 74 11.47 -5.80 -6.71
C GLY A 74 11.50 -5.61 -8.23
N GLU A 75 10.54 -6.17 -8.97
CA GLU A 75 10.45 -6.09 -10.42
C GLU A 75 10.26 -4.67 -10.94
N PHE A 76 10.54 -4.49 -12.23
CA PHE A 76 10.46 -3.20 -12.91
C PHE A 76 9.45 -3.27 -14.07
N THR A 77 8.55 -2.28 -14.20
CA THR A 77 7.53 -2.25 -15.27
C THR A 77 8.10 -2.08 -16.68
N GLY A 78 9.38 -1.73 -16.79
CA GLY A 78 9.99 -1.29 -18.05
C GLY A 78 9.52 0.10 -18.50
N ARG A 79 8.51 0.71 -17.86
CA ARG A 79 8.12 2.11 -18.09
C ARG A 79 9.14 3.01 -17.41
N ARG A 80 10.32 3.18 -18.01
CA ARG A 80 11.15 4.35 -17.73
C ARG A 80 10.30 5.57 -18.08
N THR A 81 9.83 6.31 -17.08
CA THR A 81 9.48 7.71 -17.29
C THR A 81 10.79 8.41 -17.61
N SER A 82 11.12 8.47 -18.90
CA SER A 82 12.12 9.41 -19.41
C SER A 82 11.66 10.80 -18.99
N LYS A 83 12.21 11.33 -17.90
CA LYS A 83 12.27 12.76 -17.71
C LYS A 83 13.33 13.26 -18.68
N ILE A 84 12.86 13.82 -19.80
CA ILE A 84 13.59 14.85 -20.56
C ILE A 84 13.52 16.13 -19.72
#